data_AF-A0A023BWB5-F1
#
_entry.id   AF-A0A023BWB5-F1
#
_cell.length_a   1.000
_cell.length_b   1.000
_cell.length_c   1.000
_cell.angle_alpha   90.00
_cell.angle_beta   90.00
_cell.angle_gamma   90.00
#
_symmetry.space_group_name_H-M   'P 1'
#
loop_
_entity.id
_entity.type
_entity.pdbx_description
1 polymer ?
#
loop_
_entity_poly.entity_id
_entity_poly.type
_entity_poly.pdbx_seq_one_letter_code
_entity_poly.pdbx_strand_id
1 'polypeptide(L)'
;MKNIILLAALGLLFFCHNLKAQGEIKHQTEELESIQVGNYTAYLTQQSSSGDYQGGLDVLLYKITNFKDYRIQPGAHKEVYMLFGENAKRPDDHKESMFIPDNEAFPITYVHNVYEGSPAMQDEIGFAPRKIHQSTYDSRLVFLDGKIYILKEWVDKDNYKLKAVLEYQAKKMGGLKKMKEVMKSPKKMKAMQPHKTLQEYLDNAYNKQQEVYAEWLKTPKNAALVENTESTRKFIIAAINKQRDDWMNSEEYKRIKERNQMARQSDLENRVHIVNKTGKEIYIYKEGSRNGSRLSTHFGGAKFDCKKNLYYSFSGNSSASNGTLIVRANQSCGTTVNVN
;
A
#
# COMPACT_ATOMS: atom_id res chain seq x y z
N MET A 1 5.27 -63.00 -33.76
CA MET A 1 5.96 -61.77 -33.29
C MET A 1 5.67 -60.52 -34.14
N LYS A 2 4.54 -60.44 -34.88
CA LYS A 2 4.17 -59.22 -35.64
C LYS A 2 3.04 -58.38 -34.99
N ASN A 3 2.32 -58.93 -34.01
CA ASN A 3 1.17 -58.25 -33.39
C ASN A 3 1.49 -57.46 -32.11
N ILE A 4 2.71 -57.56 -31.57
CA ILE A 4 3.11 -56.85 -30.34
C ILE A 4 3.65 -55.44 -30.67
N ILE A 5 4.21 -55.23 -31.86
CA ILE A 5 4.77 -53.94 -32.28
C ILE A 5 3.66 -52.91 -32.60
N LEU A 6 2.49 -53.37 -33.06
CA LEU A 6 1.38 -52.47 -33.42
C LEU A 6 0.68 -51.86 -32.18
N LEU A 7 0.64 -52.59 -31.06
CA LEU A 7 0.02 -52.13 -29.80
C LEU A 7 0.90 -51.11 -29.06
N ALA A 8 2.22 -51.21 -29.15
CA ALA A 8 3.14 -50.22 -28.59
C ALA A 8 3.11 -48.89 -29.37
N ALA A 9 2.92 -48.93 -30.70
CA ALA A 9 2.83 -47.73 -31.54
C ALA A 9 1.52 -46.94 -31.32
N LEU A 10 0.40 -47.63 -31.08
CA LEU A 10 -0.88 -46.97 -30.74
C LEU A 10 -0.90 -46.39 -29.31
N GLY A 11 -0.17 -47.01 -28.36
CA GLY A 11 0.01 -46.48 -27.00
C GLY A 11 0.86 -45.20 -26.94
N LEU A 12 1.89 -45.11 -27.78
CA LEU A 12 2.73 -43.90 -27.92
C LEU A 12 2.01 -42.75 -28.63
N LEU A 13 1.15 -43.03 -29.61
CA LEU A 13 0.31 -42.00 -30.23
C LEU A 13 -0.77 -41.47 -29.26
N PHE A 14 -1.29 -42.29 -28.35
CA PHE A 14 -2.22 -41.84 -27.31
C PHE A 14 -1.56 -41.06 -26.17
N PHE A 15 -0.27 -41.28 -25.90
CA PHE A 15 0.48 -40.47 -24.93
C PHE A 15 0.88 -39.09 -25.48
N CYS A 16 1.11 -38.98 -26.79
CA CYS A 16 1.35 -37.68 -27.44
C CYS A 16 0.08 -36.85 -27.68
N HIS A 17 -1.11 -37.45 -27.72
CA HIS A 17 -2.38 -36.72 -27.87
C HIS A 17 -3.05 -36.34 -26.54
N ASN A 18 -2.51 -36.77 -25.40
CA ASN A 18 -2.92 -36.33 -24.06
C ASN A 18 -2.00 -35.26 -23.45
N LEU A 19 -0.95 -34.83 -24.17
CA LEU A 19 -0.44 -33.46 -24.05
C LEU A 19 -1.52 -32.55 -24.63
N LYS A 20 -2.54 -32.32 -23.79
CA LYS A 20 -3.64 -31.42 -24.04
C LYS A 20 -3.11 -30.21 -24.79
N ALA A 21 -3.86 -29.80 -25.81
CA ALA A 21 -4.03 -28.39 -26.11
C ALA A 21 -4.58 -27.68 -24.86
N GLN A 22 -3.77 -27.57 -23.80
CA GLN A 22 -3.83 -26.46 -22.89
C GLN A 22 -3.55 -25.27 -23.78
N GLY A 23 -4.58 -24.43 -23.99
CA GLY A 23 -4.39 -23.17 -24.69
C GLY A 23 -3.14 -22.49 -24.14
N GLU A 24 -2.35 -21.90 -25.03
CA GLU A 24 -1.15 -21.17 -24.66
C GLU A 24 -1.47 -20.26 -23.47
N ILE A 25 -0.70 -20.41 -22.38
CA ILE A 25 -0.93 -19.61 -21.17
C ILE A 25 -0.73 -18.15 -21.53
N LYS A 26 -1.78 -17.36 -21.35
CA LYS A 26 -1.74 -15.93 -21.70
C LYS A 26 -0.93 -15.16 -20.68
N HIS A 27 -0.10 -14.24 -21.17
CA HIS A 27 0.53 -13.28 -20.27
C HIS A 27 -0.47 -12.20 -19.84
N GLN A 28 -0.17 -11.48 -18.75
CA GLN A 28 -1.13 -10.57 -18.14
C GLN A 28 -1.60 -9.42 -19.04
N THR A 29 -0.79 -8.99 -20.00
CA THR A 29 -1.20 -7.98 -20.99
C THR A 29 -2.24 -8.51 -21.98
N GLU A 30 -2.20 -9.79 -22.36
CA GLU A 30 -3.25 -10.41 -23.18
C GLU A 30 -4.52 -10.60 -22.36
N GLU A 31 -4.41 -11.03 -21.10
CA GLU A 31 -5.56 -11.12 -20.19
C GLU A 31 -6.24 -9.76 -19.98
N LEU A 32 -5.46 -8.68 -20.01
CA LEU A 32 -5.95 -7.30 -19.88
C LEU A 32 -6.93 -6.90 -20.99
N GLU A 33 -6.85 -7.51 -22.18
CA GLU A 33 -7.78 -7.23 -23.29
C GLU A 33 -9.24 -7.58 -22.94
N SER A 34 -9.44 -8.50 -21.99
CA SER A 34 -10.76 -8.88 -21.49
C SER A 34 -11.31 -7.93 -20.41
N ILE A 35 -10.50 -6.97 -19.95
CA ILE A 35 -10.79 -6.09 -18.81
C ILE A 35 -11.35 -4.76 -19.31
N GLN A 36 -12.43 -4.29 -18.69
CA GLN A 36 -13.12 -3.07 -19.07
C GLN A 36 -12.72 -1.89 -18.18
N VAL A 37 -12.59 -0.70 -18.78
CA VAL A 37 -12.50 0.54 -18.01
C VAL A 37 -13.84 0.79 -17.31
N GLY A 38 -13.81 1.09 -16.02
CA GLY A 38 -15.01 1.39 -15.25
C GLY A 38 -15.01 0.78 -13.86
N ASN A 39 -16.21 0.61 -13.29
CA ASN A 39 -16.40 0.24 -11.90
C ASN A 39 -16.34 -1.28 -11.69
N TYR A 40 -15.80 -1.68 -10.56
CA TYR A 40 -15.68 -3.07 -10.16
C TYR A 40 -16.29 -3.29 -8.78
N THR A 41 -16.92 -4.45 -8.58
CA THR A 41 -17.31 -4.94 -7.26
C THR A 41 -16.28 -5.93 -6.76
N ALA A 42 -15.81 -5.72 -5.55
CA ALA A 42 -14.83 -6.59 -4.91
C ALA A 42 -15.53 -7.62 -4.02
N TYR A 43 -15.44 -8.89 -4.40
CA TYR A 43 -15.85 -10.02 -3.59
C TYR A 43 -14.66 -10.45 -2.72
N LEU A 44 -14.82 -10.39 -1.40
CA LEU A 44 -13.77 -10.74 -0.44
C LEU A 44 -13.56 -12.26 -0.41
N THR A 45 -12.31 -12.68 -0.33
CA THR A 45 -11.90 -14.09 -0.46
C THR A 45 -11.48 -14.71 0.87
N GLN A 46 -11.71 -14.05 2.01
CA GLN A 46 -11.35 -14.59 3.32
C GLN A 46 -12.02 -15.95 3.56
N GLN A 47 -11.20 -16.93 3.94
CA GLN A 47 -11.63 -18.26 4.35
C GLN A 47 -11.50 -18.43 5.87
N SER A 48 -12.38 -19.23 6.46
CA SER A 48 -12.24 -19.75 7.83
C SER A 48 -11.07 -20.75 7.90
N SER A 49 -10.72 -21.17 9.13
CA SER A 49 -9.81 -22.31 9.33
C SER A 49 -10.32 -23.62 8.71
N SER A 50 -11.64 -23.76 8.48
CA SER A 50 -12.24 -24.90 7.79
C SER A 50 -12.22 -24.77 6.26
N GLY A 51 -11.69 -23.68 5.70
CA GLY A 51 -11.63 -23.42 4.26
C GLY A 51 -12.93 -22.86 3.65
N ASP A 52 -13.96 -22.62 4.46
CA ASP A 52 -15.21 -22.01 3.99
C ASP A 52 -15.06 -20.49 3.84
N TYR A 53 -15.57 -19.95 2.74
CA TYR A 53 -15.54 -18.51 2.50
C TYR A 53 -16.45 -17.79 3.48
N GLN A 54 -15.89 -16.83 4.21
CA GLN A 54 -16.61 -15.93 5.11
C GLN A 54 -16.86 -14.55 4.47
N GLY A 55 -16.28 -14.31 3.30
CA GLY A 55 -16.20 -12.99 2.67
C GLY A 55 -17.52 -12.42 2.15
N GLY A 56 -17.71 -11.12 2.38
CA GLY A 56 -18.77 -10.29 1.79
C GLY A 56 -18.28 -9.47 0.59
N LEU A 57 -18.91 -8.32 0.35
CA LEU A 57 -18.40 -7.33 -0.60
C LEU A 57 -17.55 -6.29 0.13
N ASP A 58 -16.45 -5.87 -0.49
CA ASP A 58 -15.79 -4.64 -0.07
C ASP A 58 -16.70 -3.44 -0.39
N VAL A 59 -16.68 -2.44 0.49
CA VAL A 59 -17.51 -1.24 0.35
C VAL A 59 -16.78 -0.08 -0.34
N LEU A 60 -15.49 -0.26 -0.61
CA LEU A 60 -14.62 0.70 -1.27
C LEU A 60 -14.91 0.83 -2.78
N LEU A 61 -14.49 1.96 -3.35
CA LEU A 61 -14.48 2.16 -4.79
C LEU A 61 -13.30 1.39 -5.40
N TYR A 62 -13.57 0.61 -6.44
CA TYR A 62 -12.59 0.00 -7.32
C TYR A 62 -12.95 0.41 -8.74
N LYS A 63 -12.13 1.25 -9.37
CA LYS A 63 -12.40 1.74 -10.72
C LYS A 63 -11.12 1.74 -11.54
N ILE A 64 -11.10 0.96 -12.63
CA ILE A 64 -10.09 1.16 -13.68
C ILE A 64 -10.47 2.43 -14.42
N THR A 65 -9.52 3.35 -14.51
CA THR A 65 -9.70 4.66 -15.14
C THR A 65 -9.07 4.70 -16.52
N ASN A 66 -7.95 4.02 -16.72
CA ASN A 66 -7.24 4.04 -18.00
C ASN A 66 -6.25 2.87 -18.16
N PHE A 67 -5.91 2.60 -19.42
CA PHE A 67 -4.76 1.81 -19.83
C PHE A 67 -3.86 2.68 -20.71
N LYS A 68 -2.55 2.69 -20.43
CA LYS A 68 -1.57 3.39 -21.29
C LYS A 68 -0.50 2.42 -21.74
N ASP A 69 0.22 2.75 -22.80
CA ASP A 69 1.41 1.98 -23.15
C ASP A 69 2.44 2.04 -22.03
N TYR A 70 3.08 0.90 -21.77
CA TYR A 70 4.15 0.82 -20.79
C TYR A 70 5.34 1.65 -21.27
N ARG A 71 5.67 2.73 -20.56
CA ARG A 71 6.68 3.69 -21.03
C ARG A 71 8.07 3.11 -21.25
N ILE A 72 8.44 2.05 -20.55
CA ILE A 72 9.75 1.40 -20.70
C ILE A 72 9.78 0.51 -21.95
N GLN A 73 8.63 -0.09 -22.30
CA GLN A 73 8.51 -0.96 -23.47
C GLN A 73 7.19 -0.68 -24.22
N PRO A 74 7.08 0.47 -24.91
CA PRO A 74 5.84 0.88 -25.56
C PRO A 74 5.36 -0.15 -26.60
N GLY A 75 4.05 -0.36 -26.66
CA GLY A 75 3.41 -1.32 -27.56
C GLY A 75 3.48 -2.80 -27.13
N ALA A 76 4.39 -3.18 -26.23
CA ALA A 76 4.50 -4.56 -25.75
C ALA A 76 3.59 -4.82 -24.54
N HIS A 77 3.55 -3.87 -23.60
CA HIS A 77 2.79 -3.98 -22.36
C HIS A 77 2.00 -2.71 -22.08
N LYS A 78 1.12 -2.77 -21.07
CA LYS A 78 0.31 -1.64 -20.63
C LYS A 78 0.67 -1.24 -19.20
N GLU A 79 0.37 0.00 -18.87
CA GLU A 79 0.19 0.50 -17.51
C GLU A 79 -1.30 0.49 -17.20
N VAL A 80 -1.67 0.08 -16.00
CA VAL A 80 -3.06 0.07 -15.53
C VAL A 80 -3.23 1.16 -14.48
N TYR A 81 -4.17 2.07 -14.71
CA TYR A 81 -4.51 3.14 -13.79
C TYR A 81 -5.83 2.82 -13.09
N MET A 82 -5.81 2.87 -11.78
CA MET A 82 -6.92 2.42 -10.97
C MET A 82 -7.07 3.24 -9.69
N LEU A 83 -8.31 3.63 -9.39
CA LEU A 83 -8.67 4.26 -8.12
C LEU A 83 -8.94 3.16 -7.10
N PHE A 84 -8.18 3.19 -6.00
CA PHE A 84 -8.40 2.37 -4.82
C PHE A 84 -9.06 3.21 -3.75
N GLY A 85 -10.09 2.62 -3.15
CA GLY A 85 -10.74 3.01 -1.92
C GLY A 85 -10.29 4.32 -1.28
N GLU A 86 -11.17 5.31 -1.33
CA GLU A 86 -11.60 6.00 -0.12
C GLU A 86 -13.02 6.51 -0.33
N ASN A 87 -13.68 6.91 0.75
CA ASN A 87 -15.13 7.08 0.90
C ASN A 87 -15.88 7.43 -0.41
N ALA A 88 -16.81 6.60 -0.86
CA ALA A 88 -17.62 6.86 -2.06
C ALA A 88 -18.47 8.15 -1.98
N LYS A 89 -18.49 8.81 -0.81
CA LYS A 89 -19.09 10.12 -0.55
C LYS A 89 -18.12 11.31 -0.72
N ARG A 90 -16.82 11.07 -0.96
CA ARG A 90 -15.77 12.08 -1.18
C ARG A 90 -14.90 11.72 -2.40
N PRO A 91 -15.44 11.92 -3.61
CA PRO A 91 -14.77 11.53 -4.86
C PRO A 91 -13.47 12.29 -5.15
N ASP A 92 -13.31 13.48 -4.57
CA ASP A 92 -12.22 14.40 -4.90
C ASP A 92 -10.90 14.07 -4.17
N ASP A 93 -10.94 13.20 -3.15
CA ASP A 93 -9.77 12.79 -2.37
C ASP A 93 -9.09 11.53 -2.94
N HIS A 94 -9.53 11.04 -4.11
CA HIS A 94 -9.06 9.76 -4.64
C HIS A 94 -7.69 9.87 -5.32
N LYS A 95 -6.72 9.15 -4.78
CA LYS A 95 -5.42 8.98 -5.44
C LYS A 95 -5.49 7.82 -6.44
N GLU A 96 -5.21 8.11 -7.69
CA GLU A 96 -5.02 7.10 -8.73
C GLU A 96 -3.69 6.38 -8.52
N SER A 97 -3.76 5.04 -8.48
CA SER A 97 -2.60 4.17 -8.40
C SER A 97 -2.28 3.62 -9.79
N MET A 98 -0.99 3.55 -10.09
CA MET A 98 -0.48 2.96 -11.33
C MET A 98 0.07 1.56 -11.04
N PHE A 99 -0.29 0.61 -11.90
CA PHE A 99 0.22 -0.74 -11.87
C PHE A 99 0.93 -1.04 -13.19
N ILE A 100 2.09 -1.66 -13.10
CA ILE A 100 2.93 -1.97 -14.26
C ILE A 100 3.25 -3.48 -14.27
N PRO A 101 3.58 -4.08 -15.42
CA PRO A 101 4.01 -5.47 -15.50
C PRO A 101 5.18 -5.76 -14.54
N ASP A 102 5.19 -6.95 -13.94
CA ASP A 102 6.26 -7.39 -13.06
C ASP A 102 7.50 -7.96 -13.77
N ASN A 103 7.39 -8.20 -15.08
CA ASN A 103 8.45 -8.68 -15.95
C ASN A 103 8.20 -8.22 -17.40
N GLU A 104 9.28 -7.90 -18.12
CA GLU A 104 9.26 -7.31 -19.47
C GLU A 104 9.20 -8.33 -20.62
N ALA A 105 9.39 -9.62 -20.33
CA ALA A 105 9.25 -10.70 -21.31
C ALA A 105 7.88 -11.36 -21.21
N PHE A 106 7.46 -11.68 -19.99
CA PHE A 106 6.22 -12.39 -19.72
C PHE A 106 5.64 -11.97 -18.37
N PRO A 107 4.80 -10.92 -18.31
CA PRO A 107 4.23 -10.46 -17.06
C PRO A 107 3.24 -11.47 -16.52
N ILE A 108 3.42 -11.85 -15.25
CA ILE A 108 2.55 -12.79 -14.52
C ILE A 108 1.65 -12.04 -13.52
N THR A 109 2.08 -10.86 -13.09
CA THR A 109 1.28 -9.95 -12.26
C THR A 109 1.54 -8.50 -12.66
N TYR A 110 0.68 -7.61 -12.17
CA TYR A 110 0.85 -6.17 -12.27
C TYR A 110 1.09 -5.57 -10.87
N VAL A 111 2.19 -4.84 -10.69
CA VAL A 111 2.67 -4.34 -9.39
C VAL A 111 2.38 -2.86 -9.24
N HIS A 112 1.90 -2.46 -8.07
CA HIS A 112 1.73 -1.06 -7.72
C HIS A 112 3.09 -0.34 -7.64
N ASN A 113 3.38 0.48 -8.65
CA ASN A 113 4.65 1.19 -8.78
C ASN A 113 4.42 2.64 -9.19
N VAL A 114 5.45 3.46 -8.97
CA VAL A 114 5.61 4.78 -9.60
C VAL A 114 6.93 4.81 -10.36
N TYR A 115 7.15 5.81 -11.20
CA TYR A 115 8.48 6.04 -11.76
C TYR A 115 9.35 6.81 -10.78
N GLU A 116 10.64 6.47 -10.71
CA GLU A 116 11.63 7.24 -9.95
C GLU A 116 11.80 8.65 -10.54
N GLY A 117 12.22 9.60 -9.69
CA GLY A 117 12.51 10.96 -10.12
C GLY A 117 11.28 11.84 -10.31
N SER A 118 11.52 13.13 -10.58
CA SER A 118 10.47 14.08 -10.97
C SER A 118 10.08 13.87 -12.44
N PRO A 119 8.91 14.37 -12.89
CA PRO A 119 8.55 14.30 -14.31
C PRO A 119 9.63 14.86 -15.25
N ALA A 120 10.27 15.97 -14.90
CA ALA A 120 11.35 16.54 -15.71
C ALA A 120 12.57 15.60 -15.80
N MET A 121 12.95 14.94 -14.69
CA MET A 121 14.03 13.94 -14.72
C MET A 121 13.65 12.72 -15.56
N GLN A 122 12.38 12.30 -15.51
CA GLN A 122 11.89 11.17 -16.30
C GLN A 122 11.91 11.49 -17.80
N ASP A 123 11.52 12.70 -18.18
CA ASP A 123 11.54 13.14 -19.58
C ASP A 123 12.97 13.28 -20.13
N GLU A 124 13.94 13.66 -19.29
CA GLU A 124 15.35 13.85 -19.69
C GLU A 124 16.17 12.56 -19.67
N ILE A 125 16.01 11.73 -18.65
CA ILE A 125 16.89 10.58 -18.36
C ILE A 125 16.20 9.25 -18.70
N GLY A 126 14.86 9.21 -18.64
CA GLY A 126 14.05 8.03 -18.90
C GLY A 126 13.31 7.51 -17.67
N PHE A 127 12.60 6.40 -17.86
CA PHE A 127 11.67 5.85 -16.89
C PHE A 127 12.29 4.64 -16.18
N ALA A 128 12.26 4.64 -14.85
CA ALA A 128 12.68 3.51 -14.02
C ALA A 128 11.63 3.22 -12.94
N PRO A 129 11.11 1.99 -12.80
CA PRO A 129 10.07 1.73 -11.82
C PRO A 129 10.63 1.70 -10.39
N ARG A 130 9.88 2.32 -9.49
CA ARG A 130 10.06 2.29 -8.06
C ARG A 130 8.96 1.44 -7.42
N LYS A 131 9.39 0.42 -6.67
CA LYS A 131 8.51 -0.26 -5.72
C LYS A 131 8.15 0.70 -4.59
N ILE A 132 6.86 0.93 -4.40
CA ILE A 132 6.36 1.72 -3.28
C ILE A 132 6.40 0.80 -2.05
N HIS A 133 7.45 0.91 -1.22
CA HIS A 133 7.51 0.27 0.10
C HIS A 133 6.55 0.93 1.10
N GLN A 134 5.25 0.95 0.80
CA GLN A 134 4.23 1.21 1.80
C GLN A 134 3.66 -0.13 2.23
N SER A 135 3.95 -0.53 3.46
CA SER A 135 3.56 -1.81 4.08
C SER A 135 2.05 -2.10 4.03
N THR A 136 1.21 -1.12 3.73
CA THR A 136 -0.25 -1.25 3.60
C THR A 136 -0.74 -1.51 2.17
N TYR A 137 0.09 -1.31 1.13
CA TYR A 137 -0.33 -1.24 -0.28
C TYR A 137 0.56 -2.02 -1.27
N ASP A 138 1.33 -3.02 -0.81
CA ASP A 138 1.99 -3.98 -1.72
C ASP A 138 0.93 -4.91 -2.32
N SER A 139 0.11 -4.31 -3.19
CA SER A 139 -0.97 -4.96 -3.89
C SER A 139 -0.50 -5.30 -5.29
N ARG A 140 -0.75 -6.53 -5.70
CA ARG A 140 -0.59 -6.95 -7.09
C ARG A 140 -1.95 -7.26 -7.69
N LEU A 141 -2.05 -7.05 -8.99
CA LEU A 141 -3.23 -7.40 -9.78
C LEU A 141 -2.90 -8.61 -10.65
N VAL A 142 -3.84 -9.54 -10.74
CA VAL A 142 -3.84 -10.61 -11.74
C VAL A 142 -5.16 -10.57 -12.50
N PHE A 143 -5.08 -10.35 -13.80
CA PHE A 143 -6.19 -10.39 -14.76
C PHE A 143 -6.38 -11.83 -15.20
N LEU A 144 -7.62 -12.31 -15.11
CA LEU A 144 -7.97 -13.66 -15.55
C LEU A 144 -9.46 -13.74 -15.84
N ASP A 145 -9.82 -14.18 -17.05
CA ASP A 145 -11.21 -14.40 -17.47
C ASP A 145 -12.13 -13.20 -17.19
N GLY A 146 -11.68 -12.00 -17.57
CA GLY A 146 -12.41 -10.74 -17.36
C GLY A 146 -12.52 -10.27 -15.91
N LYS A 147 -11.79 -10.90 -14.97
CA LYS A 147 -11.77 -10.57 -13.53
C LYS A 147 -10.40 -10.08 -13.11
N ILE A 148 -10.34 -9.42 -11.95
CA ILE A 148 -9.10 -8.91 -11.38
C ILE A 148 -8.94 -9.48 -9.98
N TYR A 149 -7.89 -10.24 -9.74
CA TYR A 149 -7.53 -10.79 -8.45
C TYR A 149 -6.56 -9.82 -7.76
N ILE A 150 -6.90 -9.37 -6.55
CA ILE A 150 -6.04 -8.49 -5.76
C ILE A 150 -5.25 -9.33 -4.77
N LEU A 151 -3.93 -9.37 -4.96
CA LEU A 151 -3.00 -10.04 -4.07
C LEU A 151 -2.41 -9.04 -3.10
N LYS A 152 -2.11 -9.48 -1.88
CA LYS A 152 -1.42 -8.72 -0.84
C LYS A 152 -0.34 -9.57 -0.20
N GLU A 153 0.62 -8.92 0.44
CA GLU A 153 1.71 -9.59 1.17
C GLU A 153 2.41 -10.62 0.26
N TRP A 154 2.61 -10.24 -1.01
CA TRP A 154 3.24 -11.10 -2.00
C TRP A 154 4.72 -11.26 -1.69
N VAL A 155 5.15 -12.50 -1.50
CA VAL A 155 6.56 -12.89 -1.46
C VAL A 155 6.92 -13.57 -2.77
N ASP A 156 6.14 -14.57 -3.16
CA ASP A 156 6.28 -15.35 -4.37
C ASP A 156 4.92 -15.99 -4.76
N LYS A 157 4.92 -16.84 -5.80
CA LYS A 157 3.72 -17.50 -6.32
C LYS A 157 3.06 -18.49 -5.35
N ASP A 158 3.74 -18.90 -4.29
CA ASP A 158 3.26 -19.86 -3.29
C ASP A 158 2.96 -19.16 -1.95
N ASN A 159 3.45 -17.94 -1.77
CA ASN A 159 3.37 -17.16 -0.54
C ASN A 159 2.76 -15.77 -0.80
N TYR A 160 1.42 -15.72 -0.75
CA TYR A 160 0.64 -14.49 -0.89
C TYR A 160 -0.72 -14.61 -0.17
N LYS A 161 -1.40 -13.47 0.00
CA LYS A 161 -2.80 -13.42 0.43
C LYS A 161 -3.69 -12.91 -0.69
N LEU A 162 -4.64 -13.72 -1.14
CA LEU A 162 -5.71 -13.26 -2.02
C LEU A 162 -6.71 -12.45 -1.19
N LYS A 163 -6.82 -11.14 -1.47
CA LYS A 163 -7.73 -10.22 -0.76
C LYS A 163 -9.15 -10.28 -1.31
N ALA A 164 -9.26 -10.17 -2.63
CA ALA A 164 -10.54 -10.02 -3.31
C ALA A 164 -10.45 -10.43 -4.79
N VAL A 165 -11.59 -10.81 -5.35
CA VAL A 165 -11.81 -10.88 -6.80
C VAL A 165 -12.74 -9.75 -7.22
N LEU A 166 -12.33 -8.99 -8.20
CA LEU A 166 -13.07 -7.89 -8.78
C LEU A 166 -13.84 -8.36 -10.01
N GLU A 167 -15.12 -8.02 -10.07
CA GLU A 167 -15.94 -8.19 -11.26
C GLU A 167 -16.50 -6.85 -11.74
N TYR A 168 -16.43 -6.64 -13.06
CA TYR A 168 -16.91 -5.43 -13.68
C TYR A 168 -18.41 -5.20 -13.43
N GLN A 169 -18.77 -3.94 -13.23
CA GLN A 169 -20.15 -3.50 -13.08
C GLN A 169 -20.42 -2.34 -14.05
N ALA A 170 -21.21 -2.62 -15.09
CA ALA A 170 -21.66 -1.60 -16.04
C ALA A 170 -22.44 -0.45 -15.37
N LYS A 171 -23.08 -0.71 -14.23
CA LYS A 171 -23.83 0.30 -13.45
C LYS A 171 -23.51 0.15 -11.96
N LYS A 172 -23.44 1.28 -11.25
CA LYS A 172 -23.24 1.31 -9.79
C LYS A 172 -24.34 0.49 -9.10
N MET A 173 -23.92 -0.38 -8.17
CA MET A 173 -24.83 -1.25 -7.45
C MET A 173 -25.63 -0.44 -6.41
N GLY A 174 -26.96 -0.45 -6.52
CA GLY A 174 -27.85 0.17 -5.53
C GLY A 174 -27.88 -0.60 -4.19
N GLY A 175 -28.36 0.04 -3.12
CA GLY A 175 -28.29 -0.50 -1.75
C GLY A 175 -28.92 -1.88 -1.57
N LEU A 176 -30.14 -2.09 -2.07
CA LEU A 176 -30.82 -3.39 -1.98
C LEU A 176 -30.09 -4.48 -2.77
N LYS A 177 -29.57 -4.16 -3.96
CA LYS A 177 -28.78 -5.10 -4.77
C LYS A 177 -27.47 -5.45 -4.06
N LYS A 178 -26.79 -4.47 -3.46
CA LYS A 178 -25.56 -4.65 -2.69
C LYS A 178 -25.77 -5.60 -1.50
N MET A 179 -26.86 -5.43 -0.74
CA MET A 179 -27.18 -6.33 0.38
C MET A 179 -27.39 -7.77 -0.07
N LYS A 180 -28.14 -7.98 -1.18
CA LYS A 180 -28.34 -9.31 -1.77
C LYS A 180 -27.03 -9.94 -2.22
N GLU A 181 -26.14 -9.17 -2.85
CA GLU A 181 -24.84 -9.67 -3.31
C GLU A 181 -23.89 -10.00 -2.16
N VAL A 182 -23.88 -9.22 -1.07
CA VAL A 182 -23.11 -9.54 0.15
C VAL A 182 -23.52 -10.91 0.69
N MET A 183 -24.81 -11.20 0.80
CA MET A 183 -25.30 -12.50 1.30
C MET A 183 -24.94 -13.67 0.37
N LYS A 184 -24.87 -13.43 -0.94
CA LYS A 184 -24.54 -14.46 -1.94
C LYS A 184 -23.04 -14.64 -2.14
N SER A 185 -22.22 -13.68 -1.69
CA SER A 185 -20.77 -13.66 -1.89
C SER A 185 -20.08 -14.96 -1.44
N PRO A 186 -20.32 -15.49 -0.23
CA PRO A 186 -19.70 -16.76 0.20
C PRO A 186 -19.98 -17.93 -0.75
N LYS A 187 -21.25 -18.10 -1.16
CA LYS A 187 -21.66 -19.15 -2.10
C LYS A 187 -21.01 -18.96 -3.46
N LYS A 188 -20.91 -17.71 -3.92
CA LYS A 188 -20.26 -17.36 -5.19
C LYS A 188 -18.76 -17.67 -5.16
N MET A 189 -18.04 -17.28 -4.11
CA MET A 189 -16.62 -17.57 -3.96
C MET A 189 -16.35 -19.08 -3.86
N LYS A 190 -17.22 -19.82 -3.16
CA LYS A 190 -17.15 -21.28 -3.11
C LYS A 190 -17.36 -21.92 -4.49
N ALA A 191 -18.24 -21.37 -5.32
CA ALA A 191 -18.42 -21.87 -6.69
C ALA A 191 -17.24 -21.50 -7.61
N MET A 192 -16.69 -20.29 -7.45
CA MET A 192 -15.57 -19.79 -8.25
C MET A 192 -14.23 -20.44 -7.91
N GLN A 193 -14.03 -20.90 -6.67
CA GLN A 193 -12.75 -21.46 -6.19
C GLN A 193 -11.53 -20.55 -6.50
N PRO A 194 -11.60 -19.24 -6.18
CA PRO A 194 -10.64 -18.27 -6.69
C PRO A 194 -9.19 -18.54 -6.30
N HIS A 195 -8.93 -19.12 -5.12
CA HIS A 195 -7.57 -19.54 -4.73
C HIS A 195 -7.01 -20.63 -5.65
N LYS A 196 -7.82 -21.66 -5.95
CA LYS A 196 -7.40 -22.75 -6.83
C LYS A 196 -7.16 -22.24 -8.25
N THR A 197 -8.10 -21.48 -8.80
CA THR A 197 -8.00 -20.91 -10.14
C THR A 197 -6.77 -20.01 -10.28
N LEU A 198 -6.54 -19.13 -9.30
CA LEU A 198 -5.38 -18.25 -9.30
C LEU A 198 -4.08 -19.04 -9.17
N GLN A 199 -4.01 -20.04 -8.28
CA GLN A 199 -2.81 -20.84 -8.09
C GLN A 199 -2.45 -21.59 -9.37
N GLU A 200 -3.44 -22.23 -10.02
CA GLU A 200 -3.24 -22.90 -11.31
C GLU A 200 -2.70 -21.94 -12.37
N TYR A 201 -3.20 -20.69 -12.43
CA TYR A 201 -2.65 -19.68 -13.32
C TYR A 201 -1.19 -19.33 -12.96
N LEU A 202 -0.92 -18.99 -11.69
CA LEU A 202 0.40 -18.56 -11.25
C LEU A 202 1.47 -19.63 -11.46
N ASP A 203 1.15 -20.91 -11.20
CA ASP A 203 2.07 -22.03 -11.42
C ASP A 203 2.45 -22.15 -12.91
N ASN A 204 1.47 -22.11 -13.80
CA ASN A 204 1.70 -22.23 -15.24
C ASN A 204 2.42 -21.00 -15.80
N ALA A 205 1.98 -19.80 -15.41
CA ALA A 205 2.53 -18.54 -15.88
C ALA A 205 3.97 -18.33 -15.40
N TYR A 206 4.28 -18.72 -14.15
CA TYR A 206 5.64 -18.65 -13.63
C TYR A 206 6.59 -19.59 -14.39
N ASN A 207 6.18 -20.84 -14.63
CA ASN A 207 6.98 -21.78 -15.42
C ASN A 207 7.24 -21.24 -16.83
N LYS A 208 6.21 -20.65 -17.47
CA LYS A 208 6.37 -20.04 -18.79
C LYS A 208 7.30 -18.83 -18.75
N GLN A 209 7.18 -17.96 -17.74
CA GLN A 209 8.08 -16.81 -17.57
C GLN A 209 9.54 -17.26 -17.48
N GLN A 210 9.84 -18.32 -16.74
CA GLN A 210 11.21 -18.86 -16.63
C GLN A 210 11.73 -19.41 -17.97
N GLU A 211 10.88 -20.09 -18.74
CA GLU A 211 11.21 -20.62 -20.07
C GLU A 211 11.55 -19.49 -21.05
N VAL A 212 10.72 -18.44 -21.09
CA VAL A 212 10.84 -17.40 -22.12
C VAL A 212 11.81 -16.29 -21.77
N TYR A 213 12.02 -15.98 -20.48
CA TYR A 213 12.84 -14.82 -20.08
C TYR A 213 14.30 -14.98 -20.49
N ALA A 214 14.87 -16.18 -20.30
CA ALA A 214 16.26 -16.45 -20.69
C ALA A 214 16.46 -16.32 -22.22
N GLU A 215 15.49 -16.78 -23.02
CA GLU A 215 15.53 -16.64 -24.48
C GLU A 215 15.32 -15.19 -24.92
N TRP A 216 14.38 -14.48 -24.29
CA TRP A 216 14.07 -13.08 -24.57
C TRP A 216 15.30 -12.19 -24.36
N LEU A 217 16.11 -12.46 -23.34
CA LEU A 217 17.37 -11.77 -23.05
C LEU A 217 18.47 -11.99 -24.10
N LYS A 218 18.41 -13.06 -24.91
CA LYS A 218 19.40 -13.27 -25.98
C LYS A 218 19.29 -12.22 -27.08
N THR A 219 18.15 -11.53 -27.19
CA THR A 219 17.99 -10.40 -28.10
C THR A 219 18.74 -9.18 -27.56
N PRO A 220 19.75 -8.63 -28.26
CA PRO A 220 20.58 -7.55 -27.71
C PRO A 220 19.80 -6.32 -27.25
N LYS A 221 18.72 -5.96 -27.96
CA LYS A 221 17.84 -4.85 -27.58
C LYS A 221 17.17 -5.05 -26.21
N ASN A 222 16.80 -6.28 -25.88
CA ASN A 222 16.11 -6.63 -24.63
C ASN A 222 17.09 -6.65 -23.45
N ALA A 223 18.27 -7.23 -23.64
CA ALA A 223 19.35 -7.16 -22.65
C ALA A 223 19.72 -5.71 -22.33
N ALA A 224 19.90 -4.88 -23.37
CA ALA A 224 20.18 -3.45 -23.21
C ALA A 224 19.04 -2.70 -22.51
N LEU A 225 17.77 -3.08 -22.73
CA LEU A 225 16.64 -2.48 -22.04
C LEU A 225 16.69 -2.71 -20.52
N VAL A 226 16.99 -3.95 -20.10
CA VAL A 226 17.11 -4.29 -18.66
C VAL A 226 18.28 -3.53 -18.03
N GLU A 227 19.44 -3.52 -18.68
CA GLU A 227 20.61 -2.80 -18.20
C GLU A 227 20.37 -1.29 -18.12
N ASN A 228 19.78 -0.69 -19.16
CA ASN A 228 19.48 0.74 -19.20
C ASN A 228 18.45 1.14 -18.14
N THR A 229 17.44 0.31 -17.89
CA THR A 229 16.44 0.58 -16.85
C THR A 229 17.08 0.62 -15.46
N GLU A 230 17.97 -0.33 -15.16
CA GLU A 230 18.69 -0.37 -13.88
C GLU A 230 19.72 0.76 -13.76
N SER A 231 20.42 1.10 -14.85
CA SER A 231 21.36 2.23 -14.90
C SER A 231 20.64 3.56 -14.66
N THR A 232 19.51 3.77 -15.34
CA THR A 232 18.63 4.93 -15.17
C THR A 232 18.17 5.06 -13.71
N ARG A 233 17.71 3.95 -13.12
CA ARG A 233 17.33 3.90 -11.70
C ARG A 233 18.47 4.34 -10.79
N LYS A 234 19.67 3.77 -10.96
CA LYS A 234 20.85 4.10 -10.15
C LYS A 234 21.23 5.57 -10.29
N PHE A 235 21.21 6.10 -11.52
CA PHE A 235 21.51 7.50 -11.78
C PHE A 235 20.52 8.44 -11.09
N ILE A 236 19.21 8.19 -11.22
CA ILE A 236 18.17 9.01 -10.57
C ILE A 236 18.34 8.98 -9.05
N ILE A 237 18.54 7.81 -8.45
CA ILE A 237 18.75 7.67 -7.00
C ILE A 237 20.01 8.42 -6.55
N ALA A 238 21.11 8.32 -7.31
CA ALA A 238 22.35 9.03 -7.01
C ALA A 238 22.16 10.55 -7.09
N ALA A 239 21.45 11.05 -8.10
CA ALA A 239 21.15 12.47 -8.26
C ALA A 239 20.29 13.01 -7.10
N ILE A 240 19.23 12.29 -6.72
CA ILE A 240 18.37 12.64 -5.57
C ILE A 240 19.17 12.68 -4.27
N ASN A 241 20.00 11.65 -4.02
CA ASN A 241 20.83 11.58 -2.82
C ASN A 241 21.85 12.72 -2.78
N LYS A 242 22.51 13.02 -3.91
CA LYS A 242 23.44 14.14 -4.00
C LYS A 242 22.76 15.47 -3.70
N GLN A 243 21.61 15.75 -4.31
CA GLN A 243 20.86 16.98 -4.05
C GLN A 243 20.43 17.09 -2.57
N ARG A 244 20.00 15.99 -1.96
CA ARG A 244 19.67 15.94 -0.52
C ARG A 244 20.91 16.26 0.32
N ASP A 245 22.04 15.63 0.02
CA ASP A 245 23.26 15.79 0.79
C ASP A 245 23.82 17.21 0.64
N ASP A 246 23.79 17.79 -0.55
CA ASP A 246 24.14 19.19 -0.81
C ASP A 246 23.24 20.16 -0.03
N TRP A 247 21.92 19.92 0.00
CA TRP A 247 20.99 20.69 0.82
C TRP A 247 21.30 20.57 2.31
N MET A 248 21.51 19.36 2.82
CA MET A 248 21.82 19.09 4.23
C MET A 248 23.18 19.70 4.66
N ASN A 249 24.10 19.86 3.71
CA ASN A 249 25.40 20.50 3.94
C ASN A 249 25.37 22.02 3.72
N SER A 250 24.29 22.57 3.18
CA SER A 250 24.13 24.00 2.93
C SER A 250 24.08 24.82 4.23
N GLU A 251 24.54 26.06 4.15
CA GLU A 251 24.46 27.01 5.28
C GLU A 251 23.01 27.31 5.67
N GLU A 252 22.08 27.33 4.71
CA GLU A 252 20.66 27.53 5.01
C GLU A 252 20.10 26.41 5.88
N TYR A 253 20.38 25.14 5.53
CA TYR A 253 19.92 24.02 6.33
C TYR A 253 20.53 24.04 7.74
N LYS A 254 21.83 24.35 7.87
CA LYS A 254 22.48 24.51 9.19
C LYS A 254 21.80 25.59 10.02
N ARG A 255 21.52 26.77 9.43
CA ARG A 255 20.79 27.87 10.09
C ARG A 255 19.39 27.45 10.55
N ILE A 256 18.63 26.75 9.71
CA ILE A 256 17.31 26.24 10.06
C ILE A 256 17.40 25.22 11.19
N LYS A 257 18.37 24.29 11.13
CA LYS A 257 18.59 23.27 12.14
C LYS A 257 18.93 23.89 13.50
N GLU A 258 19.84 24.86 13.52
CA GLU A 258 20.22 25.61 14.73
C GLU A 258 19.03 26.40 15.29
N ARG A 259 18.29 27.13 14.44
CA ARG A 259 17.08 27.84 14.86
C ARG A 259 16.05 26.90 15.48
N ASN A 260 15.81 25.74 14.87
CA ASN A 260 14.90 24.73 15.39
C ASN A 260 15.40 24.13 16.71
N GLN A 261 16.71 23.93 16.86
CA GLN A 261 17.31 23.48 18.12
C GLN A 261 17.16 24.54 19.21
N MET A 262 17.46 25.80 18.94
CA MET A 262 17.25 26.92 19.87
C MET A 262 15.77 27.06 20.25
N ALA A 263 14.85 26.95 19.30
CA ALA A 263 13.41 27.01 19.58
C ALA A 263 12.95 25.84 20.47
N ARG A 264 13.45 24.61 20.23
CA ARG A 264 13.17 23.45 21.09
C ARG A 264 13.76 23.62 22.49
N GLN A 265 15.00 24.11 22.57
CA GLN A 265 15.65 24.36 23.86
C GLN A 265 14.91 25.45 24.64
N SER A 266 14.54 26.54 23.98
CA SER A 266 13.72 27.60 24.56
C SER A 266 12.34 27.07 25.01
N ASP A 267 11.68 26.21 24.24
CA ASP A 267 10.42 25.59 24.65
C ASP A 267 10.59 24.68 25.88
N LEU A 268 11.69 23.94 25.98
CA LEU A 268 12.02 23.14 27.17
C LEU A 268 12.33 24.01 28.39
N GLU A 269 13.12 25.07 28.21
CA GLU A 269 13.46 26.05 29.24
C GLU A 269 12.27 26.89 29.67
N ASN A 270 11.21 26.97 28.87
CA ASN A 270 9.97 27.68 29.21
C ASN A 270 8.85 26.73 29.67
N ARG A 271 9.13 25.45 29.91
CA ARG A 271 8.15 24.48 30.40
C ARG A 271 8.57 23.87 31.71
N VAL A 272 7.59 23.66 32.60
CA VAL A 272 7.72 22.88 33.82
C VAL A 272 7.01 21.54 33.65
N HIS A 273 7.64 20.45 34.09
CA HIS A 273 7.02 19.12 34.09
C HIS A 273 6.29 18.89 35.42
N ILE A 274 4.96 18.79 35.39
CA ILE A 274 4.15 18.57 36.58
C ILE A 274 3.78 17.10 36.66
N VAL A 275 4.11 16.45 37.78
CA VAL A 275 3.82 15.03 38.05
C VAL A 275 2.80 14.93 39.17
N ASN A 276 1.71 14.19 38.93
CA ASN A 276 0.67 13.98 39.92
C ASN A 276 0.99 12.75 40.78
N LYS A 277 1.29 12.99 42.07
CA LYS A 277 1.52 11.96 43.10
C LYS A 277 0.44 11.91 44.17
N THR A 278 -0.66 12.66 44.00
CA THR A 278 -1.73 12.81 45.00
C THR A 278 -2.61 11.56 45.18
N GLY A 279 -2.49 10.56 44.30
CA GLY A 279 -3.39 9.40 44.26
C GLY A 279 -4.81 9.71 43.76
N LYS A 280 -5.10 10.95 43.33
CA LYS A 280 -6.38 11.36 42.71
C LYS A 280 -6.15 12.13 41.42
N GLU A 281 -7.13 12.19 40.52
CA GLU A 281 -7.03 13.05 39.34
C GLU A 281 -6.96 14.53 39.75
N ILE A 282 -6.08 15.29 39.09
CA ILE A 282 -5.98 16.75 39.28
C ILE A 282 -6.16 17.47 37.95
N TYR A 283 -6.56 18.73 38.02
CA TYR A 283 -6.72 19.63 36.88
C TYR A 283 -5.77 20.81 37.05
N ILE A 284 -4.90 21.02 36.07
CA ILE A 284 -3.91 22.10 36.07
C ILE A 284 -4.47 23.30 35.30
N TYR A 285 -4.53 24.45 35.96
CA TYR A 285 -5.02 25.71 35.41
C TYR A 285 -3.86 26.69 35.26
N LYS A 286 -3.82 27.37 34.12
CA LYS A 286 -2.96 28.54 33.90
C LYS A 286 -3.67 29.78 34.42
N GLU A 287 -2.92 30.72 34.98
CA GLU A 287 -3.43 32.04 35.38
C GLU A 287 -4.27 32.70 34.27
N GLY A 288 -5.46 33.17 34.65
CA GLY A 288 -6.44 33.76 33.73
C GLY A 288 -7.21 32.75 32.87
N SER A 289 -6.94 31.44 32.97
CA SER A 289 -7.68 30.39 32.26
C SER A 289 -8.80 29.79 33.11
N ARG A 290 -9.96 29.57 32.49
CA ARG A 290 -11.06 28.73 33.01
C ARG A 290 -10.98 27.28 32.55
N ASN A 291 -10.12 26.99 31.57
CA ASN A 291 -9.93 25.65 31.03
C ASN A 291 -8.71 25.02 31.69
N GLY A 292 -8.95 23.93 32.44
CA GLY A 292 -7.91 23.14 33.09
C GLY A 292 -7.51 21.93 32.25
N SER A 293 -6.25 21.53 32.30
CA SER A 293 -5.79 20.28 31.71
C SER A 293 -5.83 19.17 32.76
N ARG A 294 -6.55 18.09 32.47
CA ARG A 294 -6.63 16.93 33.37
C ARG A 294 -5.31 16.17 33.38
N LEU A 295 -4.81 15.86 34.56
CA LEU A 295 -3.63 15.03 34.82
C LEU A 295 -4.01 13.86 35.73
N SER A 296 -4.12 12.67 35.14
CA SER A 296 -4.46 11.46 35.88
C SER A 296 -3.28 10.96 36.73
N THR A 297 -3.56 10.05 37.65
CA THR A 297 -2.56 9.39 38.50
C THR A 297 -1.73 8.32 37.79
N HIS A 298 -2.17 7.85 36.62
CA HIS A 298 -1.56 6.73 35.91
C HIS A 298 -0.58 7.16 34.81
N PHE A 299 -0.55 8.45 34.46
CA PHE A 299 0.35 9.02 33.46
C PHE A 299 1.40 9.88 34.16
N GLY A 300 2.68 9.57 33.94
CA GLY A 300 3.86 10.06 34.68
C GLY A 300 4.18 11.56 34.61
N GLY A 301 3.18 12.42 34.39
CA GLY A 301 3.28 13.88 34.37
C GLY A 301 2.96 14.51 33.00
N ALA A 302 2.84 15.83 32.98
CA ALA A 302 2.64 16.61 31.76
C ALA A 302 3.43 17.93 31.82
N LYS A 303 3.84 18.43 30.65
CA LYS A 303 4.62 19.66 30.54
C LYS A 303 3.71 20.87 30.32
N PHE A 304 3.89 21.90 31.12
CA PHE A 304 3.13 23.14 31.09
C PHE A 304 4.04 24.33 30.89
N ASP A 305 3.56 25.34 30.17
CA ASP A 305 4.23 26.64 30.08
C ASP A 305 4.36 27.26 31.48
N CYS A 306 5.58 27.57 31.91
CA CYS A 306 5.88 28.12 33.23
C CYS A 306 5.84 29.66 33.26
N LYS A 307 5.60 30.35 32.14
CA LYS A 307 5.58 31.83 32.07
C LYS A 307 4.40 32.47 32.80
N LYS A 308 3.44 31.66 33.25
CA LYS A 308 2.28 32.09 34.03
C LYS A 308 2.19 31.29 35.32
N ASN A 309 1.49 31.81 36.32
CA ASN A 309 1.20 31.03 37.51
C ASN A 309 0.37 29.79 37.11
N LEU A 310 0.73 28.63 37.67
CA LEU A 310 0.04 27.36 37.48
C LEU A 310 -0.58 26.92 38.79
N TYR A 311 -1.84 26.51 38.74
CA TYR A 311 -2.65 26.11 39.87
C TYR A 311 -3.20 24.72 39.65
N TYR A 312 -3.44 23.93 40.71
CA TYR A 312 -4.20 22.69 40.60
C TYR A 312 -5.51 22.74 41.38
N SER A 313 -6.47 21.94 40.93
CA SER A 313 -7.68 21.60 41.67
C SER A 313 -8.04 20.14 41.44
N PHE A 314 -8.76 19.52 42.37
CA PHE A 314 -9.36 18.20 42.17
C PHE A 314 -10.67 18.27 41.36
N SER A 315 -11.22 19.46 41.15
CA SER A 315 -12.45 19.68 40.36
C SER A 315 -12.14 20.23 38.98
N GLY A 316 -12.69 19.59 37.94
CA GLY A 316 -12.57 20.04 36.55
C GLY A 316 -13.38 21.31 36.22
N ASN A 317 -14.32 21.68 37.10
CA ASN A 317 -15.15 22.89 36.97
C ASN A 317 -14.61 24.08 37.78
N SER A 318 -13.32 24.05 38.13
CA SER A 318 -12.65 25.14 38.85
C SER A 318 -12.04 26.17 37.89
N SER A 319 -11.29 27.13 38.44
CA SER A 319 -10.48 28.08 37.68
C SER A 319 -9.18 28.35 38.43
N ALA A 320 -8.23 29.02 37.77
CA ALA A 320 -6.95 29.39 38.37
C ALA A 320 -7.11 30.16 39.70
N SER A 321 -8.13 31.01 39.85
CA SER A 321 -8.36 31.81 41.07
C SER A 321 -8.82 30.98 42.28
N ASN A 322 -9.35 29.77 42.05
CA ASN A 322 -9.87 28.88 43.09
C ASN A 322 -9.00 27.63 43.27
N GLY A 323 -7.87 27.55 42.56
CA GLY A 323 -6.92 26.45 42.64
C GLY A 323 -5.76 26.74 43.60
N THR A 324 -5.05 25.69 44.00
CA THR A 324 -3.84 25.80 44.80
C THR A 324 -2.66 26.08 43.89
N LEU A 325 -1.89 27.14 44.18
CA LEU A 325 -0.69 27.49 43.41
C LEU A 325 0.36 26.36 43.49
N ILE A 326 0.85 25.91 42.34
CA ILE A 326 1.90 24.89 42.21
C ILE A 326 3.22 25.54 41.79
N VAL A 327 3.16 26.41 40.77
CA VAL A 327 4.34 27.01 40.14
C VAL A 327 4.02 28.48 39.90
N ARG A 328 4.91 29.38 40.34
CA ARG A 328 4.80 30.81 40.01
C ARG A 328 5.33 31.08 38.61
N ALA A 329 4.85 32.15 37.99
CA ALA A 329 5.32 32.61 36.70
C ALA A 329 6.85 32.75 36.69
N ASN A 330 7.48 32.19 35.66
CA ASN A 330 8.93 32.14 35.44
C ASN A 330 9.72 31.40 36.54
N GLN A 331 9.06 30.61 37.38
CA GLN A 331 9.71 29.74 38.37
C GLN A 331 9.64 28.27 37.94
N SER A 332 10.62 27.48 38.37
CA SER A 332 10.68 26.02 38.14
C SER A 332 10.59 25.60 36.66
N CYS A 333 10.88 26.52 35.75
CA CYS A 333 11.01 26.21 34.33
C CYS A 333 12.20 25.27 34.10
N GLY A 334 12.06 24.32 33.18
CA GLY A 334 13.06 23.28 32.94
C GLY A 334 13.15 22.21 34.04
N THR A 335 12.38 22.32 35.13
CA THR A 335 12.40 21.35 36.24
C THR A 335 11.14 20.50 36.30
N THR A 336 11.16 19.50 37.18
CA THR A 336 9.99 18.66 37.49
C THR A 336 9.44 19.04 38.86
N VAL A 337 8.13 19.28 38.93
CA VAL A 337 7.39 19.60 40.16
C VAL A 337 6.38 18.49 40.44
N ASN A 338 6.45 17.93 41.65
CA ASN A 338 5.50 16.91 42.10
C ASN A 338 4.37 17.58 42.89
N VAL A 339 3.12 17.24 42.54
CA VAL A 339 1.95 17.56 43.36
C VAL A 339 1.66 16.33 44.23
N ASN A 340 1.75 16.47 45.56
CA ASN A 340 1.58 15.37 46.52
C ASN A 340 0.24 15.43 47.22
#